data_AF-A0A7G6U2X2-F1
#
_entry.id   AF-A0A7G6U2X2-F1
#
_cell.length_a   1.000
_cell.length_b   1.000
_cell.length_c   1.000
_cell.angle_alpha   90.00
_cell.angle_beta   90.00
_cell.angle_gamma   90.00
#
_symmetry.space_group_name_H-M   'P 1'
#
loop_
_entity.id
_entity.type
_entity.pdbx_description
1 polymer ?
#
loop_
_entity_poly.entity_id
_entity_poly.type
_entity_poly.pdbx_seq_one_letter_code
_entity_poly.pdbx_strand_id
1 'polypeptide(L)' 'MDMALVASALAMKAAGTQQQISTSIMKSNADMEKNTVLTLLGGAQQASQANLGAGVGGNVDIAA' A
#
# COMPACT_ATOMS: atom_id res chain seq x y z
N MET A 1 28.58 -3.13 38.37
CA MET A 1 27.94 -1.90 37.86
C MET A 1 28.09 -1.73 36.34
N ASP A 2 29.15 -2.25 35.71
CA ASP A 2 29.37 -2.16 34.25
C ASP A 2 28.41 -3.04 33.41
N MET A 3 28.24 -4.31 33.78
CA MET A 3 27.33 -5.23 33.08
C MET A 3 25.85 -4.81 33.12
N ALA A 4 25.41 -4.10 34.15
CA ALA A 4 24.04 -3.58 34.24
C ALA A 4 23.81 -2.44 33.23
N LEU A 5 24.83 -1.61 32.99
CA LEU A 5 24.81 -0.55 32.00
C LEU A 5 24.80 -1.12 30.58
N VAL A 6 25.66 -2.11 30.31
CA VAL A 6 25.69 -2.82 29.01
C VAL A 6 24.37 -3.56 28.76
N ALA A 7 23.82 -4.24 29.76
CA ALA A 7 22.51 -4.91 29.65
C ALA A 7 21.38 -3.90 29.38
N SER A 8 21.39 -2.75 30.06
CA SER A 8 20.41 -1.69 29.81
C SER A 8 20.54 -1.06 28.41
N ALA A 9 21.77 -0.84 27.93
CA ALA A 9 22.02 -0.35 26.57
C ALA A 9 21.57 -1.35 25.50
N LEU A 10 21.83 -2.65 25.72
CA LEU A 10 21.35 -3.71 24.84
C LEU A 10 19.82 -3.82 24.86
N ALA A 11 19.20 -3.71 26.03
CA ALA A 11 17.75 -3.70 26.18
C ALA A 11 17.10 -2.51 25.47
N MET A 12 17.68 -1.31 25.58
CA MET A 12 17.22 -0.13 24.84
C MET A 12 17.35 -0.30 23.32
N LYS A 13 18.47 -0.87 22.86
CA LYS A 13 18.66 -1.18 21.43
C LYS A 13 17.62 -2.20 20.94
N ALA A 14 17.37 -3.26 21.71
CA ALA A 14 16.38 -4.28 21.39
C ALA A 14 14.96 -3.69 21.33
N ALA A 15 14.60 -2.82 22.29
CA ALA A 15 13.33 -2.12 22.30
C ALA A 15 13.16 -1.20 21.08
N GLY A 16 14.21 -0.45 20.72
CA GLY A 16 14.23 0.39 19.52
C GLY A 16 14.07 -0.42 18.23
N THR A 17 14.79 -1.54 18.10
CA THR A 17 14.64 -2.46 16.96
C THR A 17 13.23 -3.03 16.89
N GLN A 18 12.65 -3.44 18.02
CA GLN A 18 11.28 -3.98 18.04
C GLN A 18 10.24 -2.93 17.61
N GLN A 19 10.39 -1.67 18.02
CA GLN A 19 9.55 -0.57 17.53
C GLN A 19 9.71 -0.33 16.03
N GLN A 20 10.94 -0.39 15.51
CA GLN A 20 11.19 -0.25 14.07
C GLN A 20 10.55 -1.39 13.27
N ILE A 21 10.60 -2.63 13.77
CA ILE A 21 9.94 -3.78 13.15
C ILE A 21 8.42 -3.57 13.12
N SER A 22 7.82 -3.22 14.27
CA SER A 22 6.37 -2.97 14.35
C SER A 22 5.94 -1.85 13.40
N THR A 23 6.72 -0.77 13.32
CA THR A 23 6.46 0.36 12.41
C THR A 23 6.57 -0.07 10.95
N SER A 24 7.58 -0.88 10.61
CA SER A 24 7.79 -1.41 9.26
C SER A 24 6.64 -2.31 8.81
N ILE A 25 6.17 -3.21 9.69
CA ILE A 25 5.02 -4.08 9.41
C ILE A 25 3.76 -3.23 9.19
N MET A 26 3.49 -2.28 10.07
CA MET A 26 2.32 -1.40 9.93
C MET A 26 2.36 -0.60 8.63
N LYS A 27 3.53 -0.04 8.30
CA LYS A 27 3.75 0.66 7.03
C LYS A 27 3.53 -0.26 5.84
N SER A 28 4.08 -1.47 5.87
CA SER A 28 3.91 -2.45 4.78
C SER A 28 2.43 -2.79 4.57
N ASN A 29 1.66 -2.96 5.65
CA ASN A 29 0.24 -3.23 5.55
C ASN A 29 -0.53 -2.06 4.94
N ALA A 30 -0.26 -0.83 5.40
CA ALA A 30 -0.88 0.38 4.86
C ALA A 30 -0.52 0.62 3.38
N ASP A 31 0.73 0.39 2.99
CA ASP A 31 1.19 0.53 1.61
C ASP A 31 0.56 -0.54 0.71
N MET A 32 0.37 -1.78 1.20
CA MET A 32 -0.35 -2.83 0.48
C MET A 32 -1.82 -2.44 0.22
N GLU A 33 -2.54 -2.02 1.25
CA GLU A 33 -3.94 -1.58 1.12
C GLU A 33 -4.08 -0.43 0.11
N LYS A 34 -3.19 0.57 0.21
CA LYS A 34 -3.14 1.69 -0.74
C LYS A 34 -2.89 1.21 -2.16
N ASN A 35 -1.91 0.33 -2.37
CA ASN A 35 -1.57 -0.16 -3.70
C ASN A 35 -2.70 -1.00 -4.32
N THR A 36 -3.38 -1.81 -3.51
CA THR A 36 -4.57 -2.55 -3.94
C THR A 36 -5.66 -1.58 -4.39
N VAL A 37 -5.97 -0.56 -3.58
CA VAL A 37 -6.99 0.45 -3.96
C VAL A 37 -6.60 1.20 -5.22
N LEU A 38 -5.35 1.64 -5.36
CA LEU A 38 -4.86 2.32 -6.57
C LEU A 38 -4.87 1.40 -7.79
N THR A 39 -4.56 0.12 -7.63
CA THR A 39 -4.64 -0.87 -8.71
C THR A 39 -6.08 -1.08 -9.14
N LEU A 40 -7.02 -1.20 -8.20
CA LEU A 40 -8.45 -1.30 -8.49
C LEU A 40 -8.99 -0.04 -9.16
N LEU A 41 -8.60 1.15 -8.68
CA LEU A 41 -9.02 2.42 -9.25
C LEU A 41 -8.40 2.66 -10.64
N GLY A 42 -7.11 2.36 -10.79
CA GLY A 42 -6.38 2.42 -12.08
C GLY A 42 -6.94 1.42 -13.10
N GLY A 43 -7.29 0.22 -12.65
CA GLY A 43 -8.00 -0.77 -13.47
C GLY A 43 -9.43 -0.33 -13.82
N ALA A 44 -10.13 0.35 -12.91
CA ALA A 44 -11.45 0.93 -13.18
C ALA A 44 -11.37 2.08 -14.21
N GLN A 45 -10.26 2.82 -14.28
CA GLN A 45 -10.02 3.84 -15.31
C GLN A 45 -9.76 3.23 -16.69
N GLN A 46 -9.31 1.97 -16.77
CA GLN A 46 -9.17 1.19 -18.01
C GLN A 46 -10.30 0.15 -18.17
N ALA A 47 -11.48 0.40 -17.59
CA ALA A 47 -12.63 -0.47 -17.80
C ALA A 47 -12.86 -0.66 -19.30
N SER A 48 -12.83 -1.92 -19.75
CA SER A 48 -12.97 -2.25 -21.16
C SER A 48 -14.31 -1.74 -21.69
N GLN A 49 -14.25 -0.80 -22.62
CA GLN A 49 -15.43 -0.29 -23.34
C GLN A 49 -16.07 -1.38 -24.21
N ALA A 50 -15.40 -2.52 -24.41
CA ALA A 50 -15.85 -3.60 -25.29
C ALA A 50 -17.14 -4.29 -24.80
N ASN A 51 -17.47 -4.22 -23.51
CA ASN A 51 -18.72 -4.74 -22.97
C ASN A 51 -19.75 -3.66 -22.65
N LEU A 52 -19.47 -2.40 -23.02
CA LEU A 52 -20.47 -1.36 -22.94
C LEU A 52 -21.41 -1.51 -24.13
N GLY A 53 -22.72 -1.52 -23.87
CA GLY A 53 -23.71 -1.45 -24.94
C GLY A 53 -23.46 -0.20 -25.79
N ALA A 54 -23.70 -0.29 -27.10
CA ALA A 54 -23.54 0.84 -28.00
C ALA A 54 -24.20 2.10 -27.42
N GLY A 55 -23.42 3.18 -27.26
CA GLY A 55 -23.89 4.46 -26.69
C GLY A 55 -23.59 4.69 -25.20
N VAL A 56 -23.06 3.71 -24.46
CA VAL A 56 -22.55 3.94 -23.10
C VAL A 56 -21.03 4.06 -23.17
N GLY A 57 -20.49 5.25 -22.93
CA GLY A 57 -19.03 5.48 -22.97
C GLY A 57 -18.53 6.61 -23.86
N GLY A 58 -19.39 7.58 -24.22
CA GLY A 58 -18.95 8.95 -24.51
C GLY A 58 -17.92 9.14 -25.63
N ASN A 59 -18.15 8.54 -26.79
CA ASN A 59 -17.91 9.07 -28.15
C ASN A 59 -18.13 7.89 -29.10
N VAL A 60 -19.39 7.63 -29.43
CA VAL A 60 -19.70 6.91 -30.66
C VAL A 60 -19.31 7.88 -31.77
N ASP A 61 -18.28 7.57 -32.55
CA ASP A 61 -18.09 8.19 -33.86
C ASP A 61 -19.37 7.90 -34.67
N ILE A 62 -20.32 8.83 -34.61
CA ILE A 62 -21.64 8.77 -35.27
C ILE A 62 -21.50 8.94 -36.80
N ALA A 63 -20.28 8.80 -37.33
CA ALA A 63 -19.92 9.11 -38.71
C ALA A 63 -18.90 8.14 -39.34
N ALA A 64 -18.93 6.86 -38.98
CA ALA A 64 -18.26 5.80 -39.75
C ALA A 64 -19.29 4.80 -40.31
#